data_AF-A0A2G9I876-F1
#
_entry.id   AF-A0A2G9I876-F1
#
_cell.length_a   1.000
_cell.length_b   1.000
_cell.length_c   1.000
_cell.angle_alpha   90.00
_cell.angle_beta   90.00
_cell.angle_gamma   90.00
#
_symmetry.space_group_name_H-M   'P 1'
#
loop_
_entity.id
_entity.type
_entity.pdbx_description
1 polymer ?
#
loop_
_entity_poly.entity_id
_entity_poly.type
_entity_poly.pdbx_seq_one_letter_code
_entity_poly.pdbx_strand_id
1 'polypeptide(L)'
;MPVIRGSERYNCQVFCLNRKIIMMRPKMWLANGGGCSELRWFTAWKQKEPSLDEFLLPTDISEAISQTTVPFGYGYIQFLDTAVAAEICMELFAPVPIHLELALNGVEVFMNASGSNHQVGKMEGRLRTITSATRGRGGVYMYSNHIGCDGGRVYYDGCSCIVVNGDVVAQGLQFSLKDVDLVTAQVDLDKVCSKFHPVRSFILINVLFLVLFYEHILNLVNLSL
;
A
#
# COMPACT_ATOMS: atom_id res chain seq x y z
N MET A 1 -3.56 0.30 9.02
CA MET A 1 -4.18 0.41 10.36
C MET A 1 -5.70 0.43 10.29
N PRO A 2 -6.42 -0.05 11.31
CA PRO A 2 -7.88 0.09 11.39
C PRO A 2 -8.28 1.55 11.66
N VAL A 3 -9.31 2.06 10.98
CA VAL A 3 -9.89 3.39 11.20
C VAL A 3 -11.40 3.26 11.36
N ILE A 4 -11.98 3.95 12.35
CA ILE A 4 -13.42 3.98 12.56
C ILE A 4 -13.95 5.31 12.01
N ARG A 5 -14.94 5.25 11.12
CA ARG A 5 -15.65 6.43 10.60
C ARG A 5 -17.15 6.21 10.80
N GLY A 6 -17.78 7.07 11.60
CA GLY A 6 -19.16 6.85 12.04
C GLY A 6 -19.27 5.54 12.83
N SER A 7 -20.14 4.64 12.39
CA SER A 7 -20.35 3.32 12.98
C SER A 7 -19.57 2.19 12.28
N GLU A 8 -18.76 2.50 11.27
CA GLU A 8 -18.09 1.51 10.44
C GLU A 8 -16.58 1.50 10.68
N ARG A 9 -15.98 0.31 10.64
CA ARG A 9 -14.54 0.11 10.79
C ARG A 9 -13.94 -0.29 9.46
N TYR A 10 -12.88 0.38 9.05
CA TYR A 10 -12.19 0.17 7.78
C TYR A 10 -10.76 -0.29 8.02
N ASN A 11 -10.26 -1.19 7.16
CA ASN A 11 -8.84 -1.49 7.07
C ASN A 11 -8.20 -0.44 6.15
N CYS A 12 -7.36 0.44 6.69
CA CYS A 12 -6.85 1.59 5.95
C CYS A 12 -5.33 1.58 5.81
N GLN A 13 -4.86 2.11 4.69
CA GLN A 13 -3.49 2.58 4.53
C GLN A 13 -3.48 4.09 4.80
N VAL A 14 -2.55 4.54 5.65
CA VAL A 14 -2.43 5.93 6.05
C VAL A 14 -1.12 6.46 5.49
N PHE A 15 -1.21 7.54 4.72
CA PHE A 15 -0.08 8.19 4.08
C PHE A 15 0.36 9.38 4.89
N CYS A 16 1.63 9.38 5.28
CA CYS A 16 2.23 10.45 6.05
C CYS A 16 3.40 11.06 5.28
N LEU A 17 3.49 12.39 5.28
CA LEU A 17 4.60 13.14 4.71
C LEU A 17 4.86 14.38 5.57
N ASN A 18 6.12 14.62 5.96
CA ASN A 18 6.54 15.82 6.70
C ASN A 18 5.65 16.12 7.92
N ARG A 19 5.41 15.11 8.76
CA ARG A 19 4.54 15.18 9.96
C ARG A 19 3.08 15.58 9.68
N LYS A 20 2.59 15.37 8.45
CA LYS A 20 1.16 15.51 8.09
C LYS A 20 0.64 14.19 7.56
N ILE A 21 -0.66 13.96 7.72
CA ILE A 21 -1.34 12.85 7.05
C ILE A 21 -1.90 13.41 5.74
N ILE A 22 -1.42 12.90 4.61
CA ILE A 22 -1.80 13.43 3.29
C ILE A 22 -3.02 12.72 2.70
N MET A 23 -3.24 11.46 3.07
CA MET A 23 -4.41 10.69 2.64
C MET A 23 -4.61 9.46 3.53
N MET A 24 -5.86 9.07 3.74
CA MET A 24 -6.23 7.76 4.28
C MET A 24 -7.03 6.98 3.25
N ARG A 25 -6.51 5.83 2.85
CA ARG A 25 -7.16 4.97 1.87
C ARG A 25 -7.75 3.74 2.57
N PRO A 26 -9.08 3.58 2.62
CA PRO A 26 -9.72 2.34 3.08
C PRO A 26 -9.72 1.24 2.02
N LYS A 27 -9.58 0.00 2.47
CA LYS A 27 -9.61 -1.22 1.64
C LYS A 27 -11.00 -1.41 1.04
N MET A 28 -11.02 -1.64 -0.26
CA MET A 28 -12.24 -1.79 -1.06
C MET A 28 -12.61 -3.25 -1.28
N TRP A 29 -11.61 -4.15 -1.31
CA TRP A 29 -11.82 -5.59 -1.48
C TRP A 29 -11.33 -6.36 -0.26
N LEU A 30 -12.25 -6.82 0.58
CA LEU A 30 -11.93 -7.55 1.80
C LEU A 30 -11.69 -9.04 1.53
N ALA A 31 -10.71 -9.59 2.23
CA ALA A 31 -10.35 -10.99 2.17
C ALA A 31 -11.28 -11.82 3.06
N ASN A 32 -11.98 -12.79 2.47
CA ASN A 32 -12.80 -13.74 3.21
C ASN A 32 -12.64 -15.14 2.59
N GLY A 33 -11.99 -16.04 3.32
CA GLY A 33 -11.58 -17.37 2.83
C GLY A 33 -10.10 -17.67 3.10
N GLY A 34 -9.72 -18.95 3.03
CA GLY A 34 -8.32 -19.38 3.17
C GLY A 34 -7.68 -19.05 4.52
N GLY A 35 -8.46 -19.00 5.60
CA GLY A 35 -8.03 -18.61 6.94
C GLY A 35 -8.16 -17.11 7.26
N CYS A 36 -8.62 -16.29 6.30
CA CYS A 36 -8.88 -14.87 6.50
C CYS A 36 -10.39 -14.60 6.67
N SER A 37 -10.75 -13.67 7.56
CA SER A 37 -12.14 -13.31 7.86
C SER A 37 -12.32 -11.81 8.07
N GLU A 38 -11.77 -10.98 7.18
CA GLU A 38 -11.80 -9.51 7.34
C GLU A 38 -13.23 -8.97 7.45
N LEU A 39 -14.20 -9.57 6.74
CA LEU A 39 -15.62 -9.19 6.79
C LEU A 39 -16.24 -9.29 8.20
N ARG A 40 -15.61 -10.04 9.12
CA ARG A 40 -16.06 -10.10 10.52
C ARG A 40 -15.80 -8.79 11.26
N TRP A 41 -14.77 -8.05 10.88
CA TRP A 41 -14.28 -6.89 11.64
C TRP A 41 -14.31 -5.58 10.88
N PHE A 42 -14.31 -5.64 9.54
CA PHE A 42 -14.17 -4.48 8.66
C PHE A 42 -15.31 -4.41 7.64
N THR A 43 -15.65 -3.18 7.27
CA THR A 43 -16.52 -2.85 6.14
C THR A 43 -15.66 -2.53 4.92
N ALA A 44 -16.04 -3.05 3.76
CA ALA A 44 -15.41 -2.73 2.49
C ALA A 44 -15.80 -1.31 2.05
N TRP A 45 -14.84 -0.51 1.60
CA TRP A 45 -15.14 0.80 1.02
C TRP A 45 -15.77 0.65 -0.36
N LYS A 46 -16.97 1.21 -0.55
CA LYS A 46 -17.78 1.02 -1.77
C LYS A 46 -17.80 2.22 -2.70
N GLN A 47 -17.40 3.40 -2.22
CA GLN A 47 -17.50 4.64 -3.00
C GLN A 47 -16.30 4.76 -3.94
N LYS A 48 -16.56 4.71 -5.26
CA LYS A 48 -15.56 4.81 -6.35
C LYS A 48 -15.56 6.15 -7.08
N GLU A 49 -16.71 6.80 -7.22
CA GLU A 49 -16.85 8.09 -7.88
C GLU A 49 -16.80 9.25 -6.86
N PRO A 50 -16.33 10.43 -7.27
CA PRO A 50 -15.29 11.14 -6.54
C PRO A 50 -15.87 11.98 -5.41
N SER A 51 -15.72 11.49 -4.20
CA SER A 51 -15.52 12.36 -3.04
C SER A 51 -14.48 11.69 -2.16
N LEU A 52 -13.24 12.17 -2.23
CA LEU A 52 -12.39 12.05 -1.05
C LEU A 52 -13.10 12.85 0.02
N ASP A 53 -13.62 12.15 1.01
CA ASP A 53 -14.35 12.80 2.08
C ASP A 53 -13.35 13.36 3.08
N GLU A 54 -13.71 14.47 3.71
CA GLU A 54 -12.95 14.95 4.85
C GLU A 54 -13.19 14.05 6.06
N PHE A 55 -12.12 13.44 6.57
CA PHE A 55 -12.14 12.72 7.82
C PHE A 55 -11.59 13.60 8.94
N LEU A 56 -12.39 13.81 9.98
CA LEU A 56 -11.96 14.50 11.19
C LEU A 56 -10.98 13.63 11.98
N LEU A 57 -9.76 14.13 12.17
CA LEU A 57 -8.75 13.42 12.95
C LEU A 57 -9.10 13.43 14.44
N PRO A 58 -8.75 12.36 15.20
CA PRO A 58 -8.86 12.36 16.65
C PRO A 58 -8.10 13.55 17.25
N THR A 59 -8.60 14.13 18.34
CA THR A 59 -8.03 15.34 18.97
C THR A 59 -6.53 15.21 19.20
N ASP A 60 -6.08 14.12 19.83
CA ASP A 60 -4.67 13.89 20.14
C ASP A 60 -3.77 13.90 18.89
N ILE A 61 -4.25 13.33 17.78
CA ILE A 61 -3.54 13.34 16.50
C ILE A 61 -3.57 14.74 15.91
N SER A 62 -4.75 15.36 15.86
CA SER A 62 -4.96 16.69 15.30
C SER A 62 -4.06 17.73 15.94
N GLU A 63 -3.93 17.71 17.27
CA GLU A 63 -3.03 18.59 18.02
C GLU A 63 -1.56 18.28 17.72
N ALA A 64 -1.16 17.00 17.76
CA ALA A 64 0.23 16.58 17.55
C ALA A 64 0.77 16.93 16.15
N ILE A 65 -0.08 16.94 15.13
CA ILE A 65 0.30 17.28 13.75
C ILE A 65 -0.27 18.61 13.26
N SER A 66 -0.99 19.36 14.11
CA SER A 66 -1.67 20.62 13.76
C SER A 66 -2.51 20.49 12.47
N GLN A 67 -3.35 19.46 12.38
CA GLN A 67 -4.16 19.14 11.21
C GLN A 67 -5.50 18.57 11.65
N THR A 68 -6.60 19.27 11.31
CA THR A 68 -7.94 18.87 11.76
C THR A 68 -8.56 17.77 10.90
N THR A 69 -8.34 17.83 9.59
CA THR A 69 -8.98 16.94 8.62
C THR A 69 -7.97 16.31 7.67
N VAL A 70 -8.33 15.17 7.09
CA VAL A 70 -7.53 14.49 6.06
C VAL A 70 -8.45 13.91 4.98
N PRO A 71 -8.03 13.91 3.70
CA PRO A 71 -8.76 13.19 2.65
C PRO A 71 -8.86 11.69 2.95
N PHE A 72 -10.07 11.16 2.92
CA PHE A 72 -10.37 9.75 3.20
C PHE A 72 -11.19 9.14 2.07
N GLY A 73 -10.70 8.07 1.45
CA GLY A 73 -11.44 7.34 0.43
C GLY A 73 -10.57 6.74 -0.67
N TYR A 74 -11.21 6.52 -1.82
CA TYR A 74 -10.57 5.98 -3.02
C TYR A 74 -9.97 7.10 -3.86
N GLY A 75 -8.68 7.00 -4.17
CA GLY A 75 -7.94 8.01 -4.93
C GLY A 75 -6.45 7.71 -4.96
N TYR A 76 -5.68 8.68 -5.43
CA TYR A 76 -4.23 8.64 -5.52
C TYR A 76 -3.63 9.99 -5.09
N ILE A 77 -2.33 10.00 -4.83
CA ILE A 77 -1.59 11.20 -4.45
C ILE A 77 -0.80 11.66 -5.69
N GLN A 78 -1.06 12.87 -6.12
CA GLN A 78 -0.29 13.54 -7.16
C GLN A 78 0.88 14.30 -6.52
N PHE A 79 2.10 13.88 -6.84
CA PHE A 79 3.32 14.65 -6.56
C PHE A 79 3.68 15.52 -7.77
N LEU A 80 4.71 16.35 -7.64
CA LEU A 80 5.16 17.23 -8.73
C LEU A 80 5.63 16.45 -9.96
N ASP A 81 6.17 15.26 -9.74
CA ASP A 81 6.99 14.48 -10.66
C ASP A 81 6.44 13.07 -10.94
N THR A 82 5.47 12.61 -10.14
CA THR A 82 4.80 11.32 -10.34
C THR A 82 3.47 11.25 -9.59
N ALA A 83 2.70 10.21 -9.85
CA ALA A 83 1.47 9.89 -9.13
C ALA A 83 1.57 8.50 -8.49
N VAL A 84 1.12 8.43 -7.24
CA VAL A 84 1.30 7.27 -6.37
C VAL A 84 -0.05 6.83 -5.82
N ALA A 85 -0.32 5.52 -5.84
CA ALA A 85 -1.52 4.96 -5.23
C ALA A 85 -1.28 3.73 -4.37
N ALA A 86 -2.21 3.53 -3.43
CA ALA A 86 -2.29 2.33 -2.63
C ALA A 86 -3.01 1.19 -3.37
N GLU A 87 -2.63 -0.04 -3.05
CA GLU A 87 -3.45 -1.24 -3.06
C GLU A 87 -3.27 -1.96 -1.72
N ILE A 88 -4.27 -2.72 -1.27
CA ILE A 88 -4.17 -3.45 -0.01
C ILE A 88 -4.41 -4.94 -0.27
N CYS A 89 -3.36 -5.73 -0.15
CA CYS A 89 -3.39 -7.19 -0.15
C CYS A 89 -4.23 -7.79 -1.30
N MET A 90 -5.39 -8.36 -0.98
CA MET A 90 -6.27 -9.07 -1.90
C MET A 90 -6.83 -8.23 -3.06
N GLU A 91 -6.74 -6.91 -3.01
CA GLU A 91 -7.16 -6.04 -4.12
C GLU A 91 -6.39 -6.32 -5.42
N LEU A 92 -5.13 -6.73 -5.33
CA LEU A 92 -4.32 -7.16 -6.48
C LEU A 92 -4.91 -8.38 -7.19
N PHE A 93 -5.62 -9.24 -6.45
CA PHE A 93 -6.18 -10.50 -6.92
C PHE A 93 -7.68 -10.40 -7.22
N ALA A 94 -8.27 -9.20 -7.15
CA ALA A 94 -9.66 -8.99 -7.51
C ALA A 94 -9.89 -9.23 -9.02
N PRO A 95 -11.11 -9.59 -9.46
CA PRO A 95 -11.42 -9.80 -10.87
C PRO A 95 -11.10 -8.59 -11.75
N VAL A 96 -11.31 -7.39 -11.19
CA VAL A 96 -10.87 -6.12 -11.78
C VAL A 96 -9.98 -5.44 -10.75
N PRO A 97 -8.65 -5.59 -10.85
CA PRO A 97 -7.71 -4.96 -9.94
C PRO A 97 -7.79 -3.43 -10.01
N ILE A 98 -7.57 -2.78 -8.86
CA ILE A 98 -7.81 -1.35 -8.69
C ILE A 98 -6.75 -0.50 -9.43
N HIS A 99 -5.51 -0.99 -9.49
CA HIS A 99 -4.41 -0.34 -10.20
C HIS A 99 -4.71 -0.18 -11.70
N LEU A 100 -5.59 -0.99 -12.29
CA LEU A 100 -5.93 -0.85 -13.70
C LEU A 100 -6.59 0.49 -14.00
N GLU A 101 -7.54 0.90 -13.17
CA GLU A 101 -8.26 2.17 -13.32
C GLU A 101 -7.34 3.35 -12.96
N LEU A 102 -6.58 3.22 -11.89
CA LEU A 102 -5.62 4.24 -11.45
C LEU A 102 -4.48 4.46 -12.46
N ALA A 103 -3.99 3.41 -13.13
CA ALA A 103 -3.01 3.53 -14.21
C ALA A 103 -3.55 4.33 -15.39
N LEU A 104 -4.85 4.20 -15.72
CA LEU A 104 -5.48 5.01 -16.77
C LEU A 104 -5.58 6.49 -16.38
N ASN A 105 -5.61 6.79 -15.08
CA ASN A 105 -5.59 8.14 -14.53
C ASN A 105 -4.16 8.69 -14.35
N GLY A 106 -3.14 8.04 -14.91
CA GLY A 106 -1.75 8.51 -14.88
C GLY A 106 -0.94 8.12 -13.64
N VAL A 107 -1.44 7.21 -12.80
CA VAL A 107 -0.66 6.67 -11.68
C VAL A 107 0.45 5.75 -12.21
N GLU A 108 1.68 6.01 -11.78
CA GLU A 108 2.87 5.27 -12.22
C GLU A 108 3.42 4.35 -11.12
N VAL A 109 3.18 4.68 -9.85
CA VAL A 109 3.68 3.94 -8.70
C VAL A 109 2.53 3.38 -7.87
N PHE A 110 2.53 2.06 -7.69
CA PHE A 110 1.54 1.34 -6.90
C PHE A 110 2.21 0.71 -5.68
N MET A 111 1.61 0.88 -4.51
CA MET A 111 2.11 0.29 -3.27
C MET A 111 1.09 -0.67 -2.68
N ASN A 112 1.47 -1.94 -2.57
CA ASN A 112 0.66 -2.98 -1.94
C ASN A 112 1.15 -3.29 -0.53
N ALA A 113 0.35 -2.93 0.47
CA ALA A 113 0.54 -3.38 1.85
C ALA A 113 -0.19 -4.72 2.06
N SER A 114 0.54 -5.79 2.39
CA SER A 114 -0.03 -7.12 2.60
C SER A 114 0.20 -7.69 3.99
N GLY A 115 -0.77 -8.50 4.41
CA GLY A 115 -0.64 -9.50 5.47
C GLY A 115 -1.02 -10.86 4.90
N SER A 116 -0.20 -11.37 3.98
CA SER A 116 -0.43 -12.61 3.25
C SER A 116 0.37 -13.76 3.88
N ASN A 117 -0.33 -14.72 4.46
CA ASN A 117 0.28 -15.88 5.07
C ASN A 117 0.98 -16.79 4.05
N HIS A 118 1.95 -17.55 4.55
CA HIS A 118 2.61 -18.62 3.85
C HIS A 118 1.64 -19.75 3.52
N GLN A 119 1.71 -20.23 2.29
CA GLN A 119 1.13 -21.50 1.85
C GLN A 119 2.07 -22.06 0.79
N VAL A 120 2.24 -23.38 0.75
CA VAL A 120 3.11 -24.05 -0.22
C VAL A 120 2.68 -23.66 -1.65
N GLY A 121 3.64 -23.20 -2.47
CA GLY A 121 3.41 -22.76 -3.85
C GLY A 121 2.76 -21.37 -4.03
N LYS A 122 2.25 -20.74 -2.96
CA LYS A 122 1.55 -19.45 -3.06
C LYS A 122 2.45 -18.29 -3.47
N MET A 123 3.74 -18.34 -3.10
CA MET A 123 4.70 -17.28 -3.43
C MET A 123 4.91 -17.12 -4.94
N GLU A 124 5.00 -18.23 -5.69
CA GLU A 124 5.18 -18.18 -7.13
C GLU A 124 3.99 -17.51 -7.83
N GLY A 125 2.77 -17.90 -7.45
CA GLY A 125 1.55 -17.28 -7.96
C GLY A 125 1.48 -15.79 -7.62
N ARG A 126 1.86 -15.42 -6.39
CA ARG A 126 1.92 -14.03 -5.93
C ARG A 126 2.89 -13.20 -6.79
N LEU A 127 4.12 -13.68 -6.97
CA LEU A 127 5.13 -12.97 -7.77
C LEU A 127 4.69 -12.82 -9.23
N ARG A 128 4.08 -13.87 -9.81
CA ARG A 128 3.53 -13.82 -11.17
C ARG A 128 2.43 -12.77 -11.31
N THR A 129 1.54 -12.63 -10.33
CA THR A 129 0.51 -11.59 -10.36
C THR A 129 1.11 -10.20 -10.20
N ILE A 130 2.04 -10.00 -9.26
CA ILE A 130 2.73 -8.71 -9.04
C ILE A 130 3.47 -8.27 -10.32
N THR A 131 4.23 -9.18 -10.93
CA THR A 131 4.93 -8.90 -12.19
C THR A 131 3.98 -8.60 -13.34
N SER A 132 2.85 -9.32 -13.42
CA SER A 132 1.84 -9.08 -14.46
C SER A 132 1.14 -7.72 -14.33
N ALA A 133 1.05 -7.16 -13.12
CA ALA A 133 0.41 -5.85 -12.87
C ALA A 133 1.07 -4.72 -13.67
N THR A 134 2.40 -4.72 -13.80
CA THR A 134 3.15 -3.68 -14.53
C THR A 134 3.58 -4.10 -15.92
N ARG A 135 3.59 -5.40 -16.25
CA ARG A 135 4.04 -5.90 -17.57
C ARG A 135 3.25 -5.34 -18.76
N GLY A 136 1.94 -5.20 -18.60
CA GLY A 136 1.05 -4.76 -19.69
C GLY A 136 1.08 -3.26 -19.96
N ARG A 137 1.16 -2.45 -18.89
CA ARG A 137 0.88 -0.99 -18.91
C ARG A 137 2.08 -0.13 -18.50
N GLY A 138 3.15 -0.77 -18.05
CA GLY A 138 4.26 -0.15 -17.35
C GLY A 138 3.93 0.15 -15.90
N GLY A 139 4.84 0.84 -15.24
CA GLY A 139 4.69 1.28 -13.86
C GLY A 139 5.67 0.60 -12.91
N VAL A 140 5.69 1.11 -11.68
CA VAL A 140 6.41 0.56 -10.54
C VAL A 140 5.38 -0.05 -9.59
N TYR A 141 5.58 -1.30 -9.20
CA TYR A 141 4.76 -1.97 -8.21
C TYR A 141 5.64 -2.36 -7.02
N MET A 142 5.36 -1.75 -5.88
CA MET A 142 6.00 -2.05 -4.62
C MET A 142 5.10 -2.97 -3.82
N TYR A 143 5.61 -4.13 -3.46
CA TYR A 143 4.91 -5.09 -2.61
C TYR A 143 5.63 -5.21 -1.28
N SER A 144 4.86 -5.16 -0.19
CA SER A 144 5.34 -5.41 1.17
C SER A 144 4.45 -6.41 1.86
N ASN A 145 5.03 -7.26 2.70
CA ASN A 145 4.30 -8.24 3.48
C ASN A 145 4.82 -8.30 4.92
N HIS A 146 3.98 -8.78 5.81
CA HIS A 146 4.43 -9.16 7.15
C HIS A 146 5.48 -10.27 7.09
N ILE A 147 6.32 -10.35 8.14
CA ILE A 147 7.33 -11.39 8.34
C ILE A 147 7.11 -12.00 9.72
N GLY A 148 7.22 -13.32 9.84
CA GLY A 148 7.18 -14.02 11.12
C GLY A 148 5.77 -14.44 11.55
N CYS A 149 5.59 -14.63 12.86
CA CYS A 149 4.33 -15.07 13.45
C CYS A 149 3.65 -13.91 14.20
N ASP A 150 2.33 -13.83 14.10
CA ASP A 150 1.50 -12.83 14.81
C ASP A 150 0.94 -13.34 16.14
N GLY A 151 1.48 -14.46 16.66
CA GLY A 151 0.94 -15.17 17.82
C GLY A 151 -0.23 -16.11 17.49
N GLY A 152 -0.65 -16.18 16.22
CA GLY A 152 -1.64 -17.13 15.73
C GLY A 152 -1.02 -18.45 15.24
N ARG A 153 -1.72 -19.11 14.32
CA ARG A 153 -1.28 -20.36 13.67
C ARG A 153 -0.68 -20.15 12.28
N VAL A 154 -0.56 -18.88 11.87
CA VAL A 154 -0.09 -18.51 10.53
C VAL A 154 1.30 -17.91 10.61
N TYR A 155 2.11 -18.20 9.60
CA TYR A 155 3.41 -17.58 9.39
C TYR A 155 3.31 -16.67 8.17
N TYR A 156 3.86 -15.46 8.25
CA TYR A 156 3.95 -14.52 7.13
C TYR A 156 5.34 -14.58 6.52
N ASP A 157 5.39 -14.82 5.22
CA ASP A 157 6.61 -15.16 4.49
C ASP A 157 7.27 -13.97 3.80
N GLY A 158 7.05 -12.75 4.28
CA GLY A 158 7.75 -11.57 3.77
C GLY A 158 7.75 -11.50 2.24
N CYS A 159 8.97 -11.55 1.68
CA CYS A 159 9.20 -11.51 0.26
C CYS A 159 8.68 -10.22 -0.38
N SER A 160 8.89 -9.12 0.33
CA SER A 160 8.69 -7.77 -0.20
C SER A 160 9.49 -7.62 -1.49
N CYS A 161 8.93 -6.98 -2.51
CA CYS A 161 9.61 -6.83 -3.80
C CYS A 161 9.22 -5.54 -4.49
N ILE A 162 10.09 -5.11 -5.40
CA ILE A 162 9.88 -3.96 -6.26
C ILE A 162 9.93 -4.49 -7.69
N VAL A 163 8.88 -4.20 -8.46
CA VAL A 163 8.75 -4.60 -9.86
C VAL A 163 8.61 -3.36 -10.72
N VAL A 164 9.36 -3.31 -11.82
CA VAL A 164 9.31 -2.22 -12.80
C VAL A 164 9.01 -2.81 -14.17
N ASN A 165 7.92 -2.40 -14.80
CA ASN A 165 7.51 -2.85 -16.14
C ASN A 165 7.48 -4.39 -16.33
N GLY A 166 7.21 -5.14 -15.26
CA GLY A 166 7.18 -6.61 -15.24
C GLY A 166 8.46 -7.29 -14.76
N ASP A 167 9.56 -6.55 -14.60
CA ASP A 167 10.83 -7.07 -14.13
C ASP A 167 10.99 -6.86 -12.62
N VAL A 168 11.41 -7.90 -11.90
CA VAL A 168 11.70 -7.81 -10.46
C VAL A 168 13.06 -7.15 -10.29
N VAL A 169 13.10 -5.91 -9.79
CA VAL A 169 14.34 -5.15 -9.62
C VAL A 169 14.95 -5.32 -8.24
N ALA A 170 14.13 -5.64 -7.24
CA ALA A 170 14.58 -5.95 -5.89
C ALA A 170 13.59 -6.90 -5.21
N GLN A 171 14.10 -7.82 -4.39
CA GLN A 171 13.29 -8.80 -3.67
C GLN A 171 13.97 -9.14 -2.33
N GLY A 172 13.18 -9.11 -1.26
CA GLY A 172 13.60 -9.48 0.08
C GLY A 172 13.54 -10.98 0.32
N LEU A 173 13.92 -11.38 1.53
CA LEU A 173 13.92 -12.79 1.91
C LEU A 173 12.49 -13.29 2.13
N GLN A 174 12.19 -14.52 1.71
CA GLN A 174 10.92 -15.17 2.01
C GLN A 174 10.83 -15.62 3.48
N PHE A 175 11.94 -16.09 4.05
CA PHE A 175 11.99 -16.51 5.44
C PHE A 175 13.17 -15.79 6.09
N SER A 176 12.85 -14.87 6.99
CA SER A 176 13.84 -14.10 7.72
C SER A 176 13.62 -14.29 9.21
N LEU A 177 14.71 -14.38 9.96
CA LEU A 177 14.71 -14.32 11.43
C LEU A 177 14.84 -12.89 11.95
N LYS A 178 15.05 -11.91 11.06
CA LYS A 178 15.06 -10.50 11.42
C LYS A 178 13.63 -10.01 11.56
N ASP A 179 13.39 -9.21 12.59
CA ASP A 179 12.09 -8.57 12.81
C ASP A 179 11.72 -7.59 11.69
N VAL A 180 12.72 -7.01 11.03
CA VAL A 180 12.56 -6.05 9.94
C VAL A 180 13.45 -6.44 8.76
N ASP A 181 12.84 -6.47 7.57
CA ASP A 181 13.54 -6.59 6.28
C ASP A 181 13.16 -5.39 5.40
N LEU A 182 14.17 -4.74 4.83
CA LEU A 182 14.00 -3.53 4.03
C LEU A 182 14.53 -3.77 2.61
N VAL A 183 13.66 -3.58 1.63
CA VAL A 183 13.97 -3.71 0.21
C VAL A 183 13.91 -2.31 -0.41
N THR A 184 14.98 -1.91 -1.08
CA THR A 184 15.08 -0.60 -1.74
C THR A 184 15.54 -0.79 -3.18
N ALA A 185 15.14 0.13 -4.06
CA ALA A 185 15.61 0.18 -5.44
C ALA A 185 15.56 1.62 -5.95
N GLN A 186 16.55 2.00 -6.74
CA GLN A 186 16.52 3.24 -7.49
C GLN A 186 15.85 2.98 -8.84
N VAL A 187 14.78 3.73 -9.14
CA VAL A 187 13.97 3.53 -10.35
C VAL A 187 13.85 4.84 -11.11
N ASP A 188 14.36 4.82 -12.33
CA ASP A 188 14.26 5.92 -13.27
C ASP A 188 12.84 6.00 -13.85
N LEU A 189 12.01 6.93 -13.36
CA LEU A 189 10.62 7.06 -13.81
C LEU A 189 10.51 7.53 -15.27
N ASP A 190 11.51 8.22 -15.82
CA ASP A 190 11.57 8.54 -17.25
C ASP A 190 11.59 7.29 -18.15
N LYS A 191 12.11 6.18 -17.62
CA LYS A 191 12.17 4.87 -18.31
C LYS A 191 11.00 3.97 -17.95
N VAL A 192 10.16 4.36 -17.00
CA VAL A 192 8.93 3.65 -16.72
C VAL A 192 7.97 3.92 -17.88
N CYS A 193 7.82 2.92 -18.75
CA CYS A 193 6.93 3.00 -19.91
C CYS A 193 5.46 3.01 -19.48
N SER A 194 4.98 4.09 -18.87
CA SER A 194 3.56 4.39 -18.77
C SER A 194 3.04 4.53 -20.21
N LYS A 195 2.38 3.48 -20.71
CA LYS A 195 1.85 3.49 -22.09
C LYS A 195 0.76 4.53 -22.31
N PHE A 196 0.31 5.20 -21.24
CA PHE A 196 -0.83 6.10 -21.27
C PHE A 196 -0.44 7.55 -21.01
N HIS A 197 0.56 7.87 -20.17
CA HIS A 197 0.98 9.25 -19.85
C HIS A 197 2.49 9.34 -19.57
N PRO A 198 3.29 10.05 -20.38
CA PRO A 198 4.71 10.26 -20.11
C PRO A 198 4.89 11.47 -19.19
N VAL A 199 4.89 11.27 -17.86
CA VAL A 199 5.42 12.28 -16.93
C VAL A 199 6.91 12.01 -16.78
N ARG A 200 7.74 13.05 -16.99
CA ARG A 200 9.19 12.91 -17.17
C ARG A 200 9.95 13.33 -15.91
N SER A 201 10.51 12.38 -15.18
CA SER A 201 11.31 12.61 -13.98
C SER A 201 12.29 11.46 -13.68
N PHE A 202 13.53 11.76 -13.26
CA PHE A 202 14.47 10.78 -12.71
C PHE A 202 14.38 10.78 -11.18
N ILE A 203 14.07 9.65 -10.53
CA ILE A 203 13.90 9.58 -9.07
C ILE A 203 14.70 8.43 -8.45
N LEU A 204 15.20 8.68 -7.24
CA LEU A 204 15.68 7.65 -6.34
C LEU A 204 14.53 7.29 -5.39
N ILE A 205 13.82 6.20 -5.67
CA ILE A 205 12.71 5.73 -4.83
C ILE A 205 13.31 5.06 -3.57
N ASN A 206 13.78 5.88 -2.65
CA ASN A 206 14.00 5.48 -1.25
C ASN A 206 12.66 5.53 -0.53
N VAL A 207 11.71 4.70 -0.94
CA VAL A 207 10.46 4.57 -0.20
C VAL A 207 10.71 3.58 0.93
N LEU A 208 10.97 4.13 2.12
CA LEU A 208 10.93 3.39 3.37
C LEU A 208 9.47 2.98 3.60
N PHE A 209 9.07 1.85 3.05
CA PHE A 209 7.73 1.32 3.25
C PHE A 209 7.66 0.63 4.60
N LEU A 210 7.37 1.40 5.64
CA LEU A 210 7.13 0.85 6.97
C LEU A 210 5.64 0.55 7.12
N VAL A 211 5.28 -0.73 7.18
CA VAL A 211 3.94 -1.16 7.60
C VAL A 211 3.83 -0.88 9.09
N LEU A 212 3.26 0.27 9.43
CA LEU A 212 3.16 0.74 10.81
C LEU A 212 1.78 0.45 11.38
N PHE A 213 1.79 -0.15 12.56
CA PHE A 213 0.63 -0.17 13.45
C PHE A 213 0.51 1.15 14.22
N TYR A 214 -0.70 1.45 14.68
CA TYR A 214 -1.10 2.70 15.34
C TYR A 214 -0.09 3.21 16.39
N GLU A 215 0.44 2.33 17.24
CA GLU A 215 1.41 2.71 18.30
C GLU A 215 2.73 3.27 17.76
N HIS A 216 3.11 2.93 16.53
CA HIS A 216 4.36 3.41 15.95
C HIS A 216 4.22 4.72 15.15
N ILE A 217 3.00 5.16 14.81
CA ILE A 217 2.79 6.45 14.12
C ILE A 217 3.14 7.62 15.04
N LEU A 218 2.68 7.59 16.30
CA LEU A 218 3.04 8.59 17.30
C LEU A 218 4.55 8.63 17.54
N ASN A 219 5.20 7.47 17.55
CA ASN A 219 6.65 7.38 17.70
C ASN A 219 7.39 7.95 16.48
N LEU A 220 6.96 7.68 15.25
CA LEU A 220 7.60 8.27 14.05
C LEU A 220 7.37 9.76 13.87
N VAL A 221 6.21 10.29 14.30
CA VAL A 221 5.99 11.74 14.34
C VAL A 221 6.91 12.41 15.38
N ASN A 222 7.30 11.69 16.44
CA ASN A 222 8.20 12.19 17.49
C ASN A 222 9.70 11.91 17.25
N LEU A 223 10.06 10.98 16.36
CA LEU A 223 11.45 10.53 16.13
C LEU A 223 12.28 11.43 15.19
N SER A 224 11.89 12.68 14.94
CA SER A 224 12.65 13.65 14.14
C SER A 224 13.06 14.87 14.96
N LEU A 225 13.75 14.62 16.08
CA LEU A 225 14.56 15.60 16.83
C LEU A 225 16.04 15.31 16.62
#